data_AF-A0A814S7B7-F1
#
_entry.id   AF-A0A814S7B7-F1
#
_cell.length_a   1.000
_cell.length_b   1.000
_cell.length_c   1.000
_cell.angle_alpha   90.00
_cell.angle_beta   90.00
_cell.angle_gamma   90.00
#
_symmetry.space_group_name_H-M   'P 1'
#
loop_
_entity.id
_entity.type
_entity.pdbx_description
1 polymer ?
#
loop_
_entity_poly.entity_id
_entity_poly.type
_entity_poly.pdbx_seq_one_letter_code
_entity_poly.pdbx_strand_id
1 'polypeptide(L)'
;MLALSMSEEEVENKILKGIEHLVCIAVVNSPHRVTISGDEKTIDEIQQVLSISYPNVFKACSNVRQTVRFYDAIAAIIKDEAANVIRESSPHPVLATSIRECCKLTNQQQSSPLILLTLKRKEDEQKTLLTSLAQFTTSSHVWQQYFHTRQILPMKNHAEYFDNFPLYKFHLSPCWYESKGSSIQRLANRIQTHPLLGIRQLNEQTSATWKSLININLPQHVFLKDHKIQDVILFPAVAYLELATAAC
;
A
#
# COMPACT_ATOMS: atom_id res chain seq x y z
N MET A 1 38.85 -16.50 24.80
CA MET A 1 37.69 -17.06 24.06
C MET A 1 37.96 -16.95 22.57
N LEU A 2 37.59 -17.95 21.77
CA LEU A 2 37.85 -17.99 20.33
C LEU A 2 36.62 -18.54 19.58
N ALA A 3 36.17 -17.82 18.55
CA ALA A 3 35.04 -18.23 17.72
C ALA A 3 35.52 -19.02 16.49
N LEU A 4 34.96 -20.20 16.28
CA LEU A 4 35.33 -21.17 15.24
C LEU A 4 34.15 -21.46 14.32
N SER A 5 34.39 -21.49 13.01
CA SER A 5 33.39 -21.92 12.01
C SER A 5 33.49 -23.43 11.75
N MET A 6 33.20 -24.23 12.78
CA MET A 6 33.24 -25.71 12.77
C MET A 6 32.01 -26.25 13.52
N SER A 7 31.66 -27.53 13.35
CA SER A 7 30.62 -28.15 14.18
C SER A 7 31.15 -28.49 15.59
N GLU A 8 30.23 -28.71 16.53
CA GLU A 8 30.56 -29.17 17.89
C GLU A 8 31.37 -30.48 17.86
N GLU A 9 30.89 -31.47 17.12
CA GLU A 9 31.57 -32.76 16.91
C GLU A 9 32.99 -32.59 16.33
N GLU A 10 33.18 -31.66 15.40
CA GLU A 10 34.50 -31.40 14.83
C GLU A 10 35.45 -30.76 15.84
N VAL A 11 34.95 -29.86 16.67
CA VAL A 11 35.77 -29.22 17.72
C VAL A 11 36.13 -30.21 18.81
N GLU A 12 35.20 -31.05 19.25
CA GLU A 12 35.47 -32.10 20.24
C GLU A 12 36.51 -33.09 19.72
N ASN A 13 36.33 -33.58 18.49
CA ASN A 13 37.19 -34.64 17.95
C ASN A 13 38.54 -34.15 17.43
N LYS A 14 38.62 -32.94 16.87
CA LYS A 14 39.83 -32.42 16.19
C LYS A 14 40.62 -31.41 17.01
N ILE A 15 40.01 -30.75 17.99
CA ILE A 15 40.64 -29.64 18.73
C ILE A 15 40.76 -29.96 20.22
N LEU A 16 39.68 -30.40 20.86
CA LEU A 16 39.65 -30.53 22.33
C LEU A 16 40.26 -31.83 22.85
N LYS A 17 40.40 -32.85 21.99
CA LYS A 17 40.92 -34.16 22.37
C LYS A 17 42.30 -34.07 23.05
N GLY A 18 42.36 -34.38 24.35
CA GLY A 18 43.57 -34.34 25.17
C GLY A 18 43.86 -33.01 25.88
N ILE A 19 43.06 -31.97 25.63
CA ILE A 19 43.18 -30.64 26.26
C ILE A 19 41.87 -30.16 26.88
N GLU A 20 40.92 -31.07 27.10
CA GLU A 20 39.56 -30.79 27.61
C GLU A 20 39.57 -30.12 29.00
N HIS A 21 40.66 -30.30 29.74
CA HIS A 21 40.88 -29.70 31.07
C HIS A 21 41.33 -28.23 31.02
N LEU A 22 41.79 -27.74 29.86
CA LEU A 22 42.27 -26.37 29.66
C LEU A 22 41.29 -25.52 28.86
N VAL A 23 40.54 -26.14 27.94
CA VAL A 23 39.63 -25.45 27.03
C VAL A 23 38.34 -26.25 26.88
N CYS A 24 37.20 -25.56 26.88
CA CYS A 24 35.88 -26.14 26.65
C CYS A 24 35.11 -25.39 25.56
N ILE A 25 34.06 -26.03 25.05
CA ILE A 25 33.06 -25.35 24.22
C ILE A 25 32.20 -24.49 25.15
N ALA A 26 32.31 -23.17 25.01
CA ALA A 26 31.55 -22.23 25.81
C ALA A 26 30.15 -21.98 25.24
N VAL A 27 30.02 -21.96 23.90
CA VAL A 27 28.76 -21.69 23.22
C VAL A 27 28.71 -22.42 21.87
N VAL A 28 27.61 -23.13 21.59
CA VAL A 28 27.24 -23.59 20.25
C VAL A 28 26.28 -22.56 19.64
N ASN A 29 26.77 -21.73 18.70
CA ASN A 29 25.99 -20.67 18.07
C ASN A 29 25.16 -21.17 16.87
N SER A 30 25.61 -22.24 16.20
CA SER A 30 24.92 -22.90 15.08
C SER A 30 25.53 -24.28 14.82
N PRO A 31 24.94 -25.15 13.96
CA PRO A 31 25.53 -26.44 13.59
C PRO A 31 26.96 -26.37 13.03
N HIS A 32 27.40 -25.20 12.56
CA HIS A 32 28.76 -24.97 12.03
C HIS A 32 29.45 -23.77 12.68
N ARG A 33 29.06 -23.40 13.91
CA ARG A 33 29.71 -22.31 14.63
C ARG A 33 29.70 -22.53 16.13
N VAL A 34 30.89 -22.61 16.72
CA VAL A 34 31.12 -22.80 18.15
C VAL A 34 32.12 -21.76 18.66
N THR A 35 31.98 -21.39 19.92
CA THR A 35 32.94 -20.55 20.64
C THR A 35 33.58 -21.39 21.73
N ILE A 36 34.90 -21.46 21.74
CA ILE A 36 35.68 -22.12 22.80
C ILE A 36 36.20 -21.09 23.81
N SER A 37 36.27 -21.49 25.08
CA SER A 37 36.80 -20.68 26.19
C SER A 37 37.67 -21.54 27.08
N GLY A 38 38.66 -20.94 27.73
CA GLY A 38 39.66 -21.67 28.49
C GLY A 38 40.89 -20.83 28.77
N ASP A 39 41.97 -21.53 29.11
CA ASP A 39 43.30 -20.98 29.33
C ASP A 39 43.80 -20.15 28.12
N GLU A 40 44.33 -18.97 28.42
CA GLU A 40 44.69 -17.96 27.41
C GLU A 40 45.81 -18.43 26.49
N LYS A 41 46.88 -19.05 27.05
CA LYS A 41 48.02 -19.56 26.27
C LYS A 41 47.58 -20.68 25.33
N THR A 42 46.76 -21.59 25.85
CA THR A 42 46.24 -22.71 25.07
C THR A 42 45.36 -22.23 23.92
N ILE A 43 44.52 -21.20 24.14
CA ILE A 43 43.70 -20.60 23.08
C ILE A 43 44.55 -19.96 21.98
N ASP A 44 45.63 -19.26 22.33
CA ASP A 44 46.54 -18.64 21.36
C ASP A 44 47.26 -19.68 20.50
N GLU A 45 47.71 -20.79 21.10
CA GLU A 45 48.32 -21.91 20.38
C GLU A 45 47.33 -22.56 19.40
N ILE A 46 46.10 -22.84 19.86
CA ILE A 46 45.02 -23.34 19.00
C ILE A 46 44.77 -22.38 17.84
N GLN A 47 44.75 -21.07 18.09
CA GLN A 47 44.54 -20.07 17.04
C GLN A 47 45.64 -20.13 15.97
N GLN A 48 46.91 -20.27 16.36
CA GLN A 48 48.03 -20.39 15.41
C GLN A 48 47.94 -21.67 14.58
N VAL A 49 47.71 -22.81 15.21
CA VAL A 49 47.61 -24.12 14.53
C VAL A 49 46.44 -24.14 13.53
N LEU A 50 45.28 -23.64 13.95
CA LEU A 50 44.09 -23.56 13.09
C LEU A 50 44.26 -22.57 11.95
N SER A 51 45.02 -21.48 12.13
CA SER A 51 45.25 -20.50 11.07
C SER A 51 46.05 -21.09 9.90
N ILE A 52 46.90 -22.08 10.18
CA ILE A 52 47.70 -22.78 9.17
C ILE A 52 46.92 -23.95 8.58
N SER A 53 46.30 -24.77 9.44
CA SER A 53 45.69 -26.04 9.04
C SER A 53 44.29 -25.86 8.44
N TYR A 54 43.57 -24.81 8.85
CA TYR A 54 42.19 -24.53 8.45
C TYR A 54 41.99 -23.04 8.18
N PRO A 55 42.49 -22.51 7.05
CA PRO A 55 42.51 -21.06 6.78
C PRO A 55 41.12 -20.40 6.77
N ASN A 56 40.05 -21.18 6.59
CA ASN A 56 38.67 -20.70 6.58
C ASN A 56 37.94 -20.82 7.92
N VAL A 57 38.53 -21.43 8.95
CA VAL A 57 37.89 -21.60 10.28
C VAL A 57 37.64 -20.25 10.96
N PHE A 58 38.47 -19.25 10.66
CA PHE A 58 38.34 -17.89 11.15
C PHE A 58 37.67 -16.94 10.15
N LYS A 59 36.69 -17.40 9.35
CA LYS A 59 35.96 -16.57 8.38
C LYS A 59 35.33 -15.30 8.98
N ALA A 60 35.04 -15.30 10.28
CA ALA A 60 34.64 -14.09 11.01
C ALA A 60 35.82 -13.09 11.18
N CYS A 61 37.04 -13.57 11.45
CA CYS A 61 38.22 -12.72 11.56
C CYS A 61 38.68 -12.15 10.21
N SER A 62 38.43 -12.85 9.08
CA SER A 62 38.76 -12.29 7.76
C SER A 62 37.97 -11.02 7.47
N ASN A 63 36.72 -10.91 7.93
CA ASN A 63 35.91 -9.69 7.80
C ASN A 63 36.51 -8.47 8.54
N VAL A 64 37.29 -8.71 9.60
CA VAL A 64 37.97 -7.64 10.38
C VAL A 64 39.35 -7.32 9.80
N ARG A 65 39.99 -8.28 9.11
CA ARG A 65 41.36 -8.16 8.59
C ARG A 65 41.43 -7.76 7.12
N GLN A 66 40.38 -8.01 6.34
CA GLN A 66 40.33 -7.72 4.91
C GLN A 66 39.53 -6.45 4.63
N THR A 67 39.81 -5.81 3.50
CA THR A 67 39.06 -4.64 3.04
C THR A 67 37.61 -5.02 2.75
N VAL A 68 36.66 -4.29 3.36
CA VAL A 68 35.23 -4.44 3.06
C VAL A 68 34.95 -3.91 1.65
N ARG A 69 34.60 -4.80 0.73
CA ARG A 69 34.30 -4.48 -0.68
C ARG A 69 32.84 -4.02 -0.84
N PHE A 70 32.49 -2.91 -0.18
CA PHE A 70 31.10 -2.40 -0.10
C PHE A 70 30.52 -2.02 -1.48
N TYR A 71 31.29 -1.26 -2.28
CA TYR A 71 30.86 -0.84 -3.63
C TYR A 71 30.52 -2.04 -4.51
N ASP A 72 31.40 -3.04 -4.56
CA ASP A 72 31.22 -4.22 -5.41
C ASP A 72 29.93 -4.98 -5.05
N ALA A 73 29.64 -5.11 -3.74
CA ALA A 73 28.42 -5.74 -3.25
C ALA A 73 27.16 -4.96 -3.64
N ILE A 74 27.14 -3.64 -3.42
CA ILE A 74 25.99 -2.79 -3.78
C ILE A 74 25.79 -2.74 -5.30
N ALA A 75 26.86 -2.65 -6.07
CA ALA A 75 26.81 -2.66 -7.53
C ALA A 75 26.25 -3.99 -8.07
N ALA A 76 26.61 -5.12 -7.46
CA ALA A 76 26.04 -6.42 -7.79
C ALA A 76 24.53 -6.48 -7.48
N ILE A 77 24.11 -5.98 -6.31
CA ILE A 77 22.69 -5.93 -5.90
C ILE A 77 21.86 -5.07 -6.88
N ILE A 78 22.40 -3.93 -7.32
CA ILE A 78 21.70 -3.04 -8.25
C ILE A 78 21.57 -3.70 -9.63
N LYS A 79 22.61 -4.39 -10.10
CA LYS A 79 22.61 -5.08 -11.41
C LYS A 79 21.65 -6.25 -11.49
N ASP A 80 21.35 -6.89 -10.36
CA ASP A 80 20.44 -8.03 -10.30
C ASP A 80 18.96 -7.63 -10.46
N GLU A 81 18.66 -6.32 -10.57
CA GLU A 81 17.31 -5.72 -10.71
C GLU A 81 16.28 -6.13 -9.63
N ALA A 82 16.68 -6.95 -8.66
CA ALA A 82 15.83 -7.46 -7.60
C ALA A 82 15.60 -6.44 -6.47
N ALA A 83 16.43 -5.39 -6.40
CA ALA A 83 16.51 -4.50 -5.25
C ALA A 83 15.93 -3.11 -5.53
N ASN A 84 14.61 -2.99 -5.45
CA ASN A 84 13.92 -1.70 -5.55
C ASN A 84 13.95 -0.91 -4.23
N VAL A 85 14.29 -1.59 -3.13
CA VAL A 85 14.35 -1.02 -1.77
C VAL A 85 15.59 -1.56 -1.06
N ILE A 86 16.34 -0.66 -0.41
CA ILE A 86 17.49 -1.01 0.43
C ILE A 86 17.22 -0.49 1.84
N ARG A 87 17.25 -1.38 2.85
CA ARG A 87 17.11 -0.99 4.26
C ARG A 87 18.47 -1.01 4.96
N GLU A 88 18.84 0.13 5.53
CA GLU A 88 20.01 0.24 6.40
C GLU A 88 19.63 -0.12 7.84
N SER A 89 20.17 -1.24 8.33
CA SER A 89 20.02 -1.69 9.71
C SER A 89 21.21 -1.20 10.55
N SER A 90 21.06 -0.03 11.16
CA SER A 90 22.09 0.61 11.98
C SER A 90 21.45 1.48 13.07
N PRO A 91 22.16 1.75 14.19
CA PRO A 91 21.69 2.68 15.24
C PRO A 91 21.65 4.14 14.79
N HIS A 92 22.32 4.45 13.67
CA HIS A 92 22.27 5.74 13.00
C HIS A 92 22.67 5.56 11.53
N PRO A 93 21.99 6.21 10.57
CA PRO A 93 22.32 6.11 9.16
C PRO A 93 23.72 6.66 8.87
N VAL A 94 24.60 5.80 8.37
CA VAL A 94 25.95 6.18 7.91
C VAL A 94 26.20 5.73 6.47
N LEU A 95 25.47 4.73 5.98
CA LEU A 95 25.70 4.15 4.65
C LEU A 95 24.80 4.74 3.57
N ALA A 96 23.67 5.36 3.94
CA ALA A 96 22.70 5.91 2.99
C ALA A 96 23.33 6.81 1.90
N THR A 97 24.30 7.64 2.25
CA THR A 97 24.99 8.51 1.27
C THR A 97 25.84 7.69 0.30
N SER A 98 26.65 6.76 0.80
CA SER A 98 27.48 5.88 -0.02
C SER A 98 26.63 4.97 -0.92
N ILE A 99 25.49 4.48 -0.44
CA ILE A 99 24.54 3.71 -1.26
C ILE A 99 24.04 4.56 -2.42
N ARG A 100 23.61 5.82 -2.18
CA ARG A 100 23.17 6.71 -3.26
C ARG A 100 24.26 6.97 -4.29
N GLU A 101 25.50 7.12 -3.85
CA GLU A 101 26.64 7.31 -4.74
C GLU A 101 26.89 6.07 -5.60
N CYS A 102 26.89 4.87 -5.01
CA CYS A 102 27.00 3.60 -5.73
C CYS A 102 25.88 3.46 -6.78
N CYS A 103 24.65 3.84 -6.42
CA CYS A 103 23.49 3.82 -7.32
C CYS A 103 23.69 4.76 -8.52
N LYS A 104 24.16 5.98 -8.31
CA LYS A 104 24.41 6.95 -9.39
C LYS A 104 25.46 6.46 -10.39
N LEU A 105 26.50 5.80 -9.90
CA LEU A 105 27.58 5.29 -10.74
C LEU A 105 27.18 4.04 -11.53
N THR A 106 26.35 3.18 -10.94
CA THR A 106 26.01 1.88 -11.51
C THR A 106 24.76 1.94 -12.39
N ASN A 107 23.82 2.84 -12.10
CA ASN A 107 22.51 2.87 -12.74
C ASN A 107 22.26 4.19 -13.49
N GLN A 108 22.62 4.24 -14.78
CA GLN A 108 22.50 5.44 -15.61
C GLN A 108 21.10 5.66 -16.21
N GLN A 109 20.20 4.67 -16.16
CA GLN A 109 18.88 4.75 -16.83
C GLN A 109 17.67 4.33 -15.97
N GLN A 110 17.85 3.86 -14.74
CA GLN A 110 16.76 3.38 -13.87
C GLN A 110 16.55 4.26 -12.63
N SER A 111 15.36 4.17 -12.06
CA SER A 111 14.97 4.85 -10.82
C SER A 111 15.89 4.44 -9.66
N SER A 112 16.39 5.41 -8.89
CA SER A 112 17.19 5.10 -7.70
C SER A 112 16.36 4.30 -6.68
N PRO A 113 16.91 3.24 -6.07
CA PRO A 113 16.18 2.44 -5.08
C PRO A 113 15.77 3.29 -3.88
N LEU A 114 14.63 2.95 -3.28
CA LEU A 114 14.17 3.59 -2.05
C LEU A 114 15.08 3.15 -0.90
N ILE A 115 15.76 4.10 -0.27
CA ILE A 115 16.63 3.84 0.89
C ILE A 115 15.85 4.09 2.17
N LEU A 116 15.70 3.04 2.98
CA LEU A 116 14.97 3.04 4.22
C LEU A 116 15.92 2.92 5.41
N LEU A 117 15.67 3.70 6.46
CA LEU A 117 16.49 3.72 7.66
C LEU A 117 15.79 2.96 8.78
N THR A 118 16.56 2.39 9.71
CA THR A 118 15.97 1.72 10.88
C THR A 118 15.91 2.66 12.07
N LEU A 119 17.04 3.25 12.46
CA LEU A 119 17.16 4.16 13.60
C LEU A 119 17.95 5.40 13.23
N LYS A 120 17.71 6.50 13.97
CA LYS A 120 18.50 7.73 13.84
C LYS A 120 18.81 8.27 15.24
N ARG A 121 20.11 8.42 15.53
CA ARG A 121 20.61 9.02 16.77
C ARG A 121 19.87 10.31 17.14
N LYS A 122 19.50 10.42 18.42
CA LYS A 122 18.73 11.54 19.01
C LYS A 122 17.31 11.72 18.44
N GLU A 123 16.77 10.71 17.78
CA GLU A 123 15.36 10.66 17.37
C GLU A 123 14.66 9.50 18.04
N ASP A 124 13.33 9.58 18.10
CA ASP A 124 12.50 8.53 18.64
C ASP A 124 12.55 7.28 17.73
N GLU A 125 12.90 6.14 18.35
CA GLU A 125 13.16 4.89 17.63
C GLU A 125 11.88 4.35 16.96
N GLN A 126 10.76 4.36 17.68
CA GLN A 126 9.48 3.88 17.17
C GLN A 126 9.01 4.76 16.01
N LYS A 127 9.07 6.08 16.15
CA LYS A 127 8.73 7.03 15.11
C LYS A 127 9.60 6.84 13.88
N THR A 128 10.91 6.66 14.04
CA THR A 128 11.83 6.46 12.92
C THR A 128 11.50 5.19 12.15
N LEU A 129 11.31 4.08 12.88
CA LEU A 129 10.97 2.79 12.29
C LEU A 129 9.59 2.81 11.62
N LEU A 130 8.57 3.40 12.27
CA LEU A 130 7.22 3.54 11.70
C LEU A 130 7.20 4.46 10.49
N THR A 131 8.01 5.51 10.48
CA THR A 131 8.17 6.39 9.30
C THR A 131 8.79 5.63 8.14
N SER A 132 9.83 4.83 8.41
CA SER A 132 10.46 3.95 7.43
C SER A 132 9.48 2.90 6.87
N LEU A 133 8.62 2.36 7.73
CA LEU A 133 7.54 1.46 7.32
C LEU A 133 6.49 2.19 6.47
N ALA A 134 6.09 3.40 6.84
CA ALA A 134 5.15 4.20 6.04
C ALA A 134 5.72 4.56 4.66
N GLN A 135 7.02 4.86 4.58
CA GLN A 135 7.72 5.07 3.30
C GLN A 135 7.74 3.80 2.45
N PHE A 136 7.92 2.63 3.07
CA PHE A 136 7.84 1.35 2.39
C PHE A 136 6.43 1.09 1.84
N THR A 137 5.39 1.28 2.66
CA THR A 137 3.99 1.01 2.28
C THR A 137 3.39 2.05 1.34
N THR A 138 3.98 3.24 1.20
CA THR A 138 3.56 4.23 0.20
C THR A 138 4.27 4.07 -1.14
N SER A 139 5.27 3.20 -1.24
CA SER A 139 5.99 2.92 -2.48
C SER A 139 5.17 2.05 -3.44
N SER A 140 4.76 2.63 -4.56
CA SER A 140 4.00 1.92 -5.62
C SER A 140 4.76 0.72 -6.19
N HIS A 141 6.08 0.84 -6.32
CA HIS A 141 6.94 -0.21 -6.86
C HIS A 141 6.97 -1.46 -5.98
N VAL A 142 6.93 -1.29 -4.65
CA VAL A 142 6.90 -2.41 -3.70
C VAL A 142 5.62 -3.21 -3.87
N TRP A 143 4.48 -2.54 -3.97
CA TRP A 143 3.19 -3.20 -4.13
C TRP A 143 3.06 -3.88 -5.48
N GLN A 144 3.51 -3.24 -6.56
CA GLN A 144 3.55 -3.85 -7.89
C GLN A 144 4.34 -5.17 -7.88
N GLN A 145 5.55 -5.16 -7.30
CA GLN A 145 6.36 -6.37 -7.19
C GLN A 145 5.72 -7.42 -6.27
N TYR A 146 5.12 -7.01 -5.16
CA TYR A 146 4.43 -7.90 -4.22
C TYR A 146 3.27 -8.64 -4.90
N PHE A 147 2.41 -7.91 -5.63
CA PHE A 147 1.27 -8.51 -6.33
C PHE A 147 1.71 -9.41 -7.48
N HIS A 148 2.74 -9.01 -8.25
CA HIS A 148 3.31 -9.82 -9.32
C HIS A 148 3.88 -11.15 -8.79
N THR A 149 4.72 -11.08 -7.75
CA THR A 149 5.43 -12.24 -7.19
C THR A 149 4.47 -13.24 -6.54
N ARG A 150 3.46 -12.75 -5.83
CA ARG A 150 2.53 -13.61 -5.08
C ARG A 150 1.38 -14.14 -5.93
N GLN A 151 1.21 -13.67 -7.17
CA GLN A 151 0.04 -13.97 -8.02
C GLN A 151 -1.29 -13.76 -7.28
N ILE A 152 -1.33 -12.86 -6.30
CA ILE A 152 -2.54 -12.59 -5.52
C ILE A 152 -3.42 -11.71 -6.39
N LEU A 153 -4.35 -12.35 -7.11
CA LEU A 153 -5.54 -11.67 -7.60
C LEU A 153 -6.34 -11.18 -6.37
N PRO A 154 -6.93 -9.98 -6.40
CA PRO A 154 -7.74 -9.50 -5.29
C PRO A 154 -8.81 -10.56 -4.97
N MET A 155 -8.70 -11.18 -3.80
CA MET A 155 -9.59 -12.25 -3.39
C MET A 155 -11.02 -11.69 -3.34
N LYS A 156 -11.94 -12.32 -4.09
CA LYS A 156 -13.34 -11.88 -4.24
C LYS A 156 -14.16 -11.82 -2.94
N ASN A 157 -13.64 -12.34 -1.82
CA ASN A 157 -14.45 -12.66 -0.63
C ASN A 157 -14.13 -11.85 0.65
N HIS A 158 -13.34 -10.78 0.60
CA HIS A 158 -13.01 -9.98 1.80
C HIS A 158 -13.78 -8.65 1.92
N ALA A 159 -15.00 -8.55 1.36
CA ALA A 159 -15.81 -7.34 1.48
C ALA A 159 -16.07 -6.93 2.94
N GLU A 160 -16.19 -7.90 3.86
CA GLU A 160 -16.48 -7.66 5.28
C GLU A 160 -15.33 -6.99 6.07
N TYR A 161 -14.12 -6.90 5.51
CA TYR A 161 -12.96 -6.30 6.19
C TYR A 161 -12.66 -4.86 5.75
N PHE A 162 -13.38 -4.33 4.75
CA PHE A 162 -13.07 -3.02 4.14
C PHE A 162 -13.89 -1.84 4.70
N ASP A 163 -14.80 -2.09 5.65
CA ASP A 163 -15.76 -1.08 6.11
C ASP A 163 -15.17 0.13 6.87
N ASN A 164 -13.89 0.07 7.26
CA ASN A 164 -13.24 1.13 8.06
C ASN A 164 -12.08 1.86 7.37
N PHE A 165 -11.86 1.67 6.07
CA PHE A 165 -10.86 2.47 5.36
C PHE A 165 -11.45 3.79 4.86
N PRO A 166 -10.69 4.90 4.93
CA PRO A 166 -11.11 6.13 4.28
C PRO A 166 -11.30 5.87 2.79
N LEU A 167 -12.55 5.91 2.36
CA LEU A 167 -12.95 5.66 0.99
C LEU A 167 -12.22 6.64 0.05
N TYR A 168 -11.75 6.12 -1.08
CA TYR A 168 -11.21 6.93 -2.17
C TYR A 168 -12.13 8.13 -2.42
N LYS A 169 -11.60 9.34 -2.24
CA LYS A 169 -12.38 10.55 -2.51
C LYS A 169 -12.53 10.69 -4.01
N PHE A 170 -13.71 10.33 -4.52
CA PHE A 170 -14.06 10.58 -5.91
C PHE A 170 -13.85 12.06 -6.24
N HIS A 171 -13.22 12.33 -7.38
CA HIS A 171 -13.13 13.67 -7.92
C HIS A 171 -14.53 14.07 -8.41
N LEU A 172 -15.28 14.80 -7.59
CA LEU A 172 -16.67 15.20 -7.84
C LEU A 172 -16.80 16.36 -8.85
N SER A 173 -15.91 16.42 -9.85
CA SER A 173 -16.08 17.37 -10.93
C SER A 173 -17.40 17.07 -11.63
N PRO A 174 -18.25 18.09 -11.87
CA PRO A 174 -19.52 17.88 -12.53
C PRO A 174 -19.27 17.52 -14.01
N CYS A 175 -19.16 16.22 -14.28
CA CYS A 175 -19.14 15.67 -15.63
C CYS A 175 -20.57 15.37 -16.09
N TRP A 176 -21.47 16.35 -15.93
CA TRP A 176 -22.87 16.22 -16.33
C TRP A 176 -23.13 17.09 -17.55
N TYR A 177 -23.55 16.48 -18.66
CA TYR A 177 -24.12 17.21 -19.79
C TYR A 177 -25.64 17.31 -19.58
N GLU A 178 -26.11 18.46 -19.12
CA GLU A 178 -27.55 18.73 -19.06
C GLU A 178 -28.05 19.22 -20.43
N SER A 179 -29.04 18.53 -20.99
CA SER A 179 -29.67 18.96 -22.24
C SER A 179 -30.51 20.22 -22.04
N LYS A 180 -30.70 21.03 -23.10
CA LYS A 180 -31.56 22.23 -23.06
C LYS A 180 -33.00 21.89 -22.63
N GLY A 181 -33.54 20.76 -23.07
CA GLY A 181 -34.88 20.31 -22.64
C GLY A 181 -34.93 20.00 -21.15
N SER A 182 -33.91 19.33 -20.61
CA SER A 182 -33.79 19.04 -19.18
C SER A 182 -33.66 20.30 -18.33
N SER A 183 -32.82 21.26 -18.75
CA SER A 183 -32.61 22.49 -17.99
C SER A 183 -33.86 23.35 -17.93
N ILE A 184 -34.61 23.44 -19.02
CA ILE A 184 -35.87 24.19 -19.07
C ILE A 184 -36.95 23.50 -18.23
N GLN A 185 -37.07 22.18 -18.31
CA GLN A 185 -38.00 21.44 -17.44
C GLN A 185 -37.68 21.64 -15.95
N ARG A 186 -36.40 21.57 -15.57
CA ARG A 186 -35.94 21.79 -14.20
C ARG A 186 -36.20 23.22 -13.71
N LEU A 187 -36.04 24.22 -14.58
CA LEU A 187 -36.31 25.62 -14.25
C LEU A 187 -37.81 25.95 -14.23
N ALA A 188 -38.59 25.39 -15.16
CA ALA A 188 -40.03 25.59 -15.25
C ALA A 188 -40.79 25.01 -14.04
N ASN A 189 -40.30 23.90 -13.46
CA ASN A 189 -40.83 23.34 -12.21
C ASN A 189 -40.71 24.29 -10.99
N ARG A 190 -39.98 25.41 -11.09
CA ARG A 190 -39.89 26.41 -10.01
C ARG A 190 -41.04 27.42 -10.01
N ILE A 191 -41.78 27.53 -11.11
CA ILE A 191 -42.87 28.49 -11.28
C ILE A 191 -44.10 27.70 -11.73
N GLN A 192 -44.76 27.01 -10.80
CA GLN A 192 -45.99 26.28 -11.09
C GLN A 192 -47.15 27.28 -11.06
N THR A 193 -47.63 27.72 -12.23
CA THR A 193 -48.68 28.75 -12.33
C THR A 193 -50.09 28.19 -12.18
N HIS A 194 -50.34 26.96 -12.65
CA HIS A 194 -51.65 26.30 -12.58
C HIS A 194 -51.51 24.85 -12.07
N PRO A 195 -52.33 24.41 -11.07
CA PRO A 195 -52.15 23.12 -10.40
C PRO A 195 -52.26 21.92 -11.36
N LEU A 196 -53.07 22.00 -12.42
CA LEU A 196 -53.27 20.87 -13.34
C LEU A 196 -52.49 20.97 -14.65
N LEU A 197 -52.08 22.16 -15.10
CA LEU A 197 -51.60 22.39 -16.47
C LEU A 197 -50.16 21.88 -16.67
N GLY A 198 -49.32 21.97 -15.64
CA GLY A 198 -47.93 21.54 -15.71
C GLY A 198 -47.07 22.45 -16.60
N ILE A 199 -46.08 21.87 -17.28
CA ILE A 199 -45.04 22.63 -18.00
C ILE A 199 -45.30 22.61 -19.50
N ARG A 200 -45.29 23.80 -20.11
CA ARG A 200 -45.27 23.96 -21.57
C ARG A 200 -44.01 23.32 -22.15
N GLN A 201 -44.20 22.37 -23.04
CA GLN A 201 -43.11 21.69 -23.74
C GLN A 201 -42.60 22.57 -24.88
N LEU A 202 -41.27 22.66 -25.03
CA LEU A 202 -40.64 23.30 -26.16
C LEU A 202 -40.42 22.24 -27.23
N ASN A 203 -41.37 22.15 -28.14
CA ASN A 203 -41.32 21.26 -29.28
C ASN A 203 -41.20 22.13 -30.53
N GLU A 204 -40.57 21.62 -31.59
CA GLU A 204 -40.56 22.29 -32.91
C GLU A 204 -41.94 22.24 -33.62
N GLN A 205 -42.93 21.65 -32.96
CA GLN A 205 -44.30 21.55 -33.44
C GLN A 205 -45.05 22.87 -33.24
N THR A 206 -45.93 23.20 -34.19
CA THR A 206 -46.75 24.42 -34.17
C THR A 206 -47.86 24.40 -33.11
N SER A 207 -48.22 23.22 -32.58
CA SER A 207 -49.22 23.07 -31.52
C SER A 207 -48.60 23.23 -30.12
N ALA A 208 -49.15 24.14 -29.32
CA ALA A 208 -48.74 24.29 -27.92
C ALA A 208 -49.09 23.03 -27.12
N THR A 209 -48.10 22.42 -26.47
CA THR A 209 -48.26 21.18 -25.69
C THR A 209 -47.81 21.40 -24.27
N TRP A 210 -48.55 20.85 -23.31
CA TRP A 210 -48.19 20.85 -21.89
C TRP A 210 -48.08 19.43 -21.37
N LYS A 211 -47.16 19.22 -20.44
CA LYS A 211 -46.99 17.96 -19.73
C LYS A 211 -47.15 18.19 -18.24
N SER A 212 -48.09 17.46 -17.64
CA SER A 212 -48.37 17.48 -16.21
C SER A 212 -48.42 16.06 -15.67
N LEU A 213 -47.96 15.88 -14.43
CA LEU A 213 -48.10 14.64 -13.69
C LEU A 213 -49.16 14.85 -12.61
N ILE A 214 -50.34 14.27 -12.83
CA ILE A 214 -51.44 14.33 -11.87
C ILE A 214 -51.26 13.21 -10.85
N ASN A 215 -51.10 13.60 -9.59
CA ASN A 215 -50.98 12.69 -8.45
C ASN A 215 -51.95 13.13 -7.35
N ILE A 216 -53.03 12.36 -7.16
CA ILE A 216 -54.10 12.61 -6.19
C ILE A 216 -53.65 12.61 -4.72
N ASN A 217 -52.43 12.14 -4.43
CA ASN A 217 -51.85 12.18 -3.09
C ASN A 217 -51.08 13.47 -2.79
N LEU A 218 -50.90 14.35 -3.78
CA LEU A 218 -50.33 15.68 -3.55
C LEU A 218 -51.41 16.66 -3.08
N PRO A 219 -51.09 17.61 -2.16
CA PRO A 219 -52.05 18.60 -1.66
C PRO A 219 -52.77 19.36 -2.77
N GLN A 220 -52.06 19.69 -3.85
CA GLN A 220 -52.59 20.45 -4.99
C GLN A 220 -53.55 19.68 -5.90
N HIS A 221 -53.71 18.36 -5.72
CA HIS A 221 -54.61 17.53 -6.52
C HIS A 221 -55.61 16.74 -5.67
N VAL A 222 -55.60 16.93 -4.35
CA VAL A 222 -56.39 16.12 -3.42
C VAL A 222 -57.89 16.20 -3.71
N PHE A 223 -58.36 17.36 -4.19
CA PHE A 223 -59.74 17.59 -4.60
C PHE A 223 -60.22 16.67 -5.72
N LEU A 224 -59.32 16.09 -6.53
CA LEU A 224 -59.70 15.14 -7.57
C LEU A 224 -60.21 13.81 -6.99
N LYS A 225 -59.88 13.48 -5.73
CA LYS A 225 -60.38 12.28 -5.05
C LYS A 225 -61.90 12.26 -4.92
N ASP A 226 -62.51 13.44 -4.90
CA ASP A 226 -63.96 13.60 -4.72
C ASP A 226 -64.73 13.32 -6.02
N HIS A 227 -64.07 13.33 -7.19
CA HIS A 227 -64.70 12.96 -8.46
C HIS A 227 -64.66 11.45 -8.70
N LYS A 228 -65.61 10.75 -8.09
CA LYS A 228 -65.69 9.29 -8.08
C LYS A 228 -66.95 8.82 -8.82
N ILE A 229 -66.79 7.96 -9.83
CA ILE A 229 -67.89 7.32 -10.55
C ILE A 229 -67.72 5.81 -10.41
N GLN A 230 -68.75 5.12 -9.89
CA GLN A 230 -68.69 3.67 -9.63
C GLN A 230 -67.45 3.25 -8.84
N ASP A 231 -67.15 4.01 -7.78
CA ASP A 231 -65.98 3.82 -6.93
C ASP A 231 -64.60 3.95 -7.60
N VAL A 232 -64.52 4.47 -8.83
CA VAL A 232 -63.27 4.80 -9.51
C VAL A 232 -63.10 6.31 -9.55
N ILE A 233 -61.91 6.78 -9.14
CA ILE A 233 -61.53 8.19 -9.28
C ILE A 233 -61.20 8.43 -10.76
N LEU A 234 -62.01 9.25 -11.42
CA LEU A 234 -61.81 9.63 -12.82
C LEU A 234 -61.36 11.08 -12.90
N PHE A 235 -60.62 11.43 -13.95
CA PHE A 235 -60.31 12.83 -14.20
C PHE A 235 -61.59 13.56 -14.65
N PRO A 236 -62.03 14.63 -13.98
CA PRO A 236 -63.28 15.30 -14.31
C PRO A 236 -63.29 15.81 -15.75
N ALA A 237 -64.38 15.59 -16.49
CA ALA A 237 -64.50 16.11 -17.86
C ALA A 237 -64.35 17.64 -17.92
N VAL A 238 -64.85 18.35 -16.91
CA VAL A 238 -64.74 19.81 -16.79
C VAL A 238 -63.30 20.28 -16.61
N ALA A 239 -62.42 19.45 -16.05
CA ALA A 239 -61.02 19.80 -15.89
C ALA A 239 -60.28 19.92 -17.23
N TYR A 240 -60.75 19.27 -18.30
CA TYR A 240 -60.21 19.51 -19.65
C TYR A 240 -60.53 20.93 -20.16
N LEU A 241 -61.69 21.48 -19.81
CA LEU A 241 -62.05 22.86 -20.15
C LEU A 241 -61.17 23.84 -19.36
N GLU A 242 -60.95 23.59 -18.07
CA GLU A 242 -60.04 24.40 -17.25
C GLU A 242 -58.59 24.34 -17.75
N LEU A 243 -58.13 23.18 -18.20
CA LEU A 243 -56.82 23.04 -18.83
C LEU A 243 -56.73 23.84 -20.13
N ALA A 244 -57.80 23.89 -20.92
CA ALA A 244 -57.83 24.67 -22.15
C ALA A 244 -57.84 26.18 -21.87
N THR A 245 -58.59 26.66 -20.87
CA THR A 245 -58.62 28.07 -20.47
C THR A 245 -57.29 28.52 -19.87
N ALA A 246 -56.67 27.69 -19.02
CA ALA A 246 -55.36 27.97 -18.44
C ALA A 246 -54.21 27.96 -19.47
N ALA A 247 -54.42 27.31 -20.62
CA ALA A 247 -53.46 27.22 -21.72
C ALA A 247 -53.55 28.37 -22.73
N CYS A 248 -54.64 29.14 -22.72
CA CYS A 248 -54.85 30.33 -23.54
C CYS A 248 -54.13 31.56 -22.95
#